data_AF-A0A6G3TV63-F1
#
_entry.id   AF-A0A6G3TV63-F1
#
_cell.length_a   1.000
_cell.length_b   1.000
_cell.length_c   1.000
_cell.angle_alpha   90.00
_cell.angle_beta   90.00
_cell.angle_gamma   90.00
#
_symmetry.space_group_name_H-M   'P 1'
#
loop_
_entity.id
_entity.type
_entity.pdbx_description
1 polymer ?
#
loop_
_entity_poly.entity_id
_entity_poly.type
_entity_poly.pdbx_seq_one_letter_code
_entity_poly.pdbx_strand_id
1 'polypeptide(L)'
;WADKDPAAAARLSAARAGVTALAERLTMPQENLITPDTVRRVCWEPPADVDAESVAAALAGHGARPWQVELVTPVLVDALRTKQA
;
A
#
# COMPACT_ATOMS: atom_id res chain seq x y z
N TRP A 1 4.49 -17.54 1.10
CA TRP A 1 3.28 -16.95 0.50
C TRP A 1 3.39 -16.70 -1.00
N ALA A 2 4.60 -16.69 -1.59
CA ALA A 2 4.79 -16.63 -3.04
C ALA A 2 4.10 -17.77 -3.82
N ASP A 3 3.77 -18.88 -3.15
CA ASP A 3 3.13 -20.06 -3.75
C ASP A 3 1.59 -19.94 -3.93
N LYS A 4 0.91 -19.05 -3.20
CA LYS A 4 -0.57 -18.97 -3.20
C LYS A 4 -1.17 -17.88 -4.10
N ASP A 5 -0.49 -16.75 -4.27
CA ASP A 5 -0.93 -15.69 -5.20
C ASP A 5 0.26 -14.83 -5.65
N PRO A 6 0.82 -15.10 -6.85
CA PRO A 6 1.99 -14.38 -7.36
C PRO A 6 1.68 -12.90 -7.65
N ALA A 7 0.43 -12.58 -7.99
CA ALA A 7 0.01 -11.21 -8.22
C ALA A 7 0.01 -10.37 -6.93
N ALA A 8 -0.49 -10.91 -5.82
CA ALA A 8 -0.43 -10.27 -4.52
C ALA A 8 1.02 -10.09 -4.05
N ALA A 9 1.90 -11.05 -4.34
CA ALA A 9 3.33 -10.91 -4.07
C ALA A 9 3.96 -9.75 -4.86
N ALA A 10 3.62 -9.62 -6.16
CA ALA A 10 4.09 -8.52 -7.00
C ALA A 10 3.60 -7.16 -6.49
N ARG A 11 2.30 -7.02 -6.18
CA ARG A 11 1.71 -5.82 -5.58
C ARG A 11 2.39 -5.44 -4.27
N LEU A 12 2.58 -6.41 -3.38
CA LEU A 12 3.23 -6.19 -2.09
C LEU A 12 4.69 -5.75 -2.24
N SER A 13 5.41 -6.31 -3.22
CA SER A 13 6.77 -5.90 -3.51
C SER A 13 6.83 -4.44 -4.01
N ALA A 14 5.96 -4.07 -4.96
CA ALA A 14 5.85 -2.71 -5.46
C ALA A 14 5.46 -1.72 -4.35
N ALA A 15 4.47 -2.08 -3.53
CA ALA A 15 4.00 -1.26 -2.41
C ALA A 15 5.10 -1.02 -1.38
N ARG A 16 5.86 -2.05 -1.01
CA ARG A 16 6.99 -1.93 -0.08
C ARG A 16 8.06 -1.00 -0.63
N ALA A 17 8.45 -1.16 -1.90
CA ALA A 17 9.44 -0.30 -2.53
C ALA A 17 9.00 1.17 -2.53
N GLY A 18 7.74 1.43 -2.90
CA GLY A 18 7.18 2.78 -2.91
C GLY A 18 7.07 3.42 -1.52
N VAL A 19 6.63 2.65 -0.51
CA VAL A 19 6.52 3.13 0.88
C VAL A 19 7.90 3.43 1.46
N THR A 20 8.90 2.58 1.22
CA THR A 20 10.29 2.85 1.64
C THR A 20 10.80 4.14 1.01
N ALA A 21 10.66 4.30 -0.31
CA ALA A 21 11.11 5.52 -1.00
C ALA A 21 10.38 6.79 -0.53
N LEU A 22 9.10 6.68 -0.15
CA LEU A 22 8.35 7.79 0.45
C LEU A 22 8.85 8.11 1.86
N ALA A 23 9.08 7.11 2.70
CA ALA A 23 9.61 7.30 4.05
C ALA A 23 11.01 7.93 4.04
N GLU A 24 11.88 7.53 3.10
CA GLU A 24 13.19 8.13 2.88
C GLU A 24 13.08 9.61 2.49
N ARG A 25 12.20 9.95 1.55
CA ARG A 25 11.95 11.36 1.15
C ARG A 25 11.45 12.21 2.32
N LEU A 26 10.66 11.62 3.21
CA LEU A 26 10.12 12.28 4.39
C LEU A 26 11.07 12.23 5.59
N THR A 27 12.25 11.62 5.44
CA THR A 27 13.27 11.48 6.49
C THR A 27 12.70 10.87 7.77
N MET A 28 11.92 9.79 7.64
CA MET A 28 11.36 9.07 8.78
C MET A 28 11.37 7.55 8.60
N PRO A 29 11.30 6.77 9.69
CA PRO A 29 11.07 5.33 9.60
C PRO A 29 9.75 5.01 8.88
N GLN A 30 9.75 4.00 8.01
CA GLN A 30 8.53 3.57 7.32
C GLN A 30 7.41 3.17 8.29
N GLU A 31 7.76 2.65 9.47
CA GLU A 31 6.80 2.24 10.50
C GLU A 31 6.04 3.43 11.11
N ASN A 32 6.65 4.62 11.09
CA ASN A 32 5.98 5.86 11.48
C ASN A 32 5.04 6.35 10.37
N LEU A 33 5.36 6.06 9.11
CA LEU A 33 4.55 6.44 7.95
C LEU A 33 3.32 5.54 7.82
N ILE A 34 3.49 4.21 7.83
CA ILE A 34 2.39 3.24 7.74
C ILE A 34 2.84 1.88 8.27
N THR A 35 1.93 1.14 8.92
CA THR A 35 2.31 -0.18 9.43
C THR A 35 2.49 -1.17 8.28
N PRO A 36 3.52 -2.04 8.31
CA PRO A 36 3.71 -3.08 7.30
C PRO A 36 2.53 -4.05 7.18
N ASP A 37 1.76 -4.26 8.26
CA ASP A 37 0.56 -5.10 8.27
C ASP A 37 -0.56 -4.45 7.44
N THR A 38 -0.80 -3.14 7.60
CA THR A 38 -1.79 -2.41 6.81
C THR A 38 -1.50 -2.54 5.31
N VAL A 39 -0.25 -2.32 4.88
CA VAL A 39 0.16 -2.47 3.48
C VAL A 39 -0.07 -3.90 2.98
N ARG A 40 0.26 -4.90 3.81
CA ARG A 40 0.07 -6.32 3.48
C ARG A 40 -1.40 -6.67 3.29
N ARG A 41 -2.30 -6.18 4.16
CA ARG A 41 -3.75 -6.43 4.04
C ARG A 41 -4.32 -5.83 2.78
N VAL A 42 -4.01 -4.56 2.48
CA VAL A 42 -4.49 -3.88 1.26
C VAL A 42 -3.96 -4.55 -0.01
N CYS A 43 -2.72 -5.05 -0.01
CA CYS A 43 -2.18 -5.78 -1.16
C CYS A 43 -2.79 -7.19 -1.33
N TRP A 44 -3.28 -7.78 -0.24
CA TRP A 44 -3.89 -9.12 -0.23
C TRP A 44 -5.35 -9.08 -0.63
N GLU A 45 -6.08 -8.10 -0.10
CA GLU A 45 -7.49 -7.87 -0.40
C GLU A 45 -7.64 -6.43 -0.94
N PRO A 46 -7.20 -6.20 -2.19
CA PRO A 46 -7.32 -4.88 -2.79
C PRO A 46 -8.80 -4.50 -2.98
N PRO A 47 -9.14 -3.21 -2.91
CA PRO A 47 -10.48 -2.76 -3.24
C PRO A 47 -10.85 -3.13 -4.69
N ALA A 48 -12.14 -3.30 -4.95
CA ALA A 48 -12.66 -3.65 -6.27
C ALA A 48 -12.21 -2.64 -7.34
N ASP A 49 -12.22 -1.36 -6.99
CA ASP A 49 -11.69 -0.27 -7.78
C ASP A 49 -10.35 0.20 -7.20
N VAL A 50 -9.30 0.20 -8.04
CA VAL A 50 -7.96 0.67 -7.64
C VAL A 50 -7.82 2.15 -7.99
N ASP A 51 -8.58 2.97 -7.28
CA ASP A 51 -8.55 4.43 -7.33
C ASP A 51 -8.21 5.03 -5.95
N ALA A 52 -7.97 6.34 -5.92
CA ALA A 52 -7.51 7.02 -4.71
C ALA A 52 -8.55 6.97 -3.58
N GLU A 53 -9.85 7.08 -3.88
CA GLU A 53 -10.91 7.07 -2.88
C GLU A 53 -11.03 5.68 -2.24
N SER A 54 -11.11 4.64 -3.07
CA SER A 54 -11.22 3.26 -2.61
C SER A 54 -10.01 2.80 -1.79
N VAL A 55 -8.79 3.16 -2.23
CA VAL A 55 -7.56 2.83 -1.50
C VAL A 55 -7.45 3.64 -0.20
N ALA A 56 -7.85 4.91 -0.21
CA ALA A 56 -7.86 5.73 1.00
C ALA A 56 -8.85 5.18 2.05
N ALA A 57 -10.03 4.76 1.61
CA ALA A 57 -11.04 4.13 2.46
C ALA A 57 -10.52 2.82 3.07
N ALA A 58 -9.84 1.98 2.28
CA ALA A 58 -9.22 0.74 2.78
C ALA A 58 -8.15 1.02 3.84
N LEU A 59 -7.26 1.99 3.60
CA LEU A 59 -6.25 2.42 4.56
C LEU A 59 -6.87 2.93 5.87
N ALA A 60 -7.87 3.79 5.76
CA ALA A 60 -8.59 4.34 6.92
C ALA A 60 -9.32 3.24 7.71
N GLY A 61 -9.95 2.28 7.02
CA GLY A 61 -10.60 1.12 7.62
C GLY A 61 -9.65 0.22 8.41
N HIS A 62 -8.35 0.24 8.07
CA HIS A 62 -7.28 -0.43 8.83
C HIS A 62 -6.63 0.45 9.91
N GLY A 63 -7.18 1.63 10.18
CA GLY A 63 -6.73 2.51 11.25
C GLY A 63 -5.61 3.49 10.89
N ALA A 64 -5.29 3.65 9.59
CA ALA A 64 -4.34 4.67 9.15
C ALA A 64 -4.87 6.08 9.47
N ARG A 65 -4.00 6.96 9.95
CA ARG A 65 -4.35 8.35 10.25
C ARG A 65 -4.56 9.15 8.96
N PRO A 66 -5.35 10.24 8.96
CA PRO A 66 -5.63 11.02 7.75
C PRO A 66 -4.38 11.43 6.97
N TRP A 67 -3.36 11.97 7.64
CA TRP A 67 -2.11 12.36 7.00
C TRP A 67 -1.34 11.17 6.40
N GLN A 68 -1.42 9.97 7.01
CA GLN A 68 -0.80 8.76 6.47
C GLN A 68 -1.55 8.32 5.21
N VAL A 69 -2.88 8.35 5.25
CA VAL A 69 -3.74 8.03 4.11
C VAL A 69 -3.41 8.95 2.94
N GLU A 70 -3.37 10.26 3.15
CA GLU A 70 -3.06 11.23 2.09
C GLU A 70 -1.71 10.97 1.41
N LEU A 71 -0.67 10.65 2.19
CA LEU A 71 0.68 10.42 1.65
C LEU A 71 0.83 9.05 1.00
N VAL A 72 0.21 8.00 1.55
CA VAL A 72 0.43 6.60 1.16
C VAL A 72 -0.52 6.14 0.06
N THR A 73 -1.72 6.72 -0.03
CA THR A 73 -2.71 6.41 -1.07
C THR A 73 -2.13 6.42 -2.49
N PRO A 74 -1.47 7.49 -2.99
CA PRO A 74 -0.96 7.51 -4.36
C PRO A 74 0.09 6.41 -4.61
N VAL A 75 0.89 6.08 -3.59
CA VAL A 75 1.88 5.00 -3.67
C VAL A 75 1.21 3.64 -3.80
N LEU A 76 0.18 3.37 -3.01
CA LEU A 76 -0.53 2.10 -3.07
C LEU A 76 -1.37 1.96 -4.34
N VAL A 77 -2.00 3.04 -4.84
CA VAL A 77 -2.72 3.00 -6.11
C VAL A 77 -1.79 2.55 -7.25
N ASP A 78 -0.58 3.11 -7.33
CA ASP A 78 0.42 2.72 -8.34
C ASP A 78 0.87 1.25 -8.17
N ALA A 79 1.17 0.85 -6.93
CA ALA A 79 1.59 -0.51 -6.61
C ALA A 79 0.50 -1.57 -6.89
N LEU A 80 -0.76 -1.26 -6.64
CA LEU A 80 -1.89 -2.15 -6.88
C LEU A 80 -2.23 -2.26 -8.37
N ARG A 81 -1.95 -1.20 -9.14
CA ARG A 81 -2.05 -1.19 -10.62
C ARG A 81 -0.86 -1.84 -11.31
N THR A 82 0.27 -2.03 -10.62
CA THR A 82 1.39 -2.82 -11.14
C THR A 82 0.86 -4.19 -11.55
N LYS A 83 0.96 -4.41 -12.86
CA LYS A 83 0.28 -5.42 -13.67
C LYS A 83 0.20 -6.78 -12.95
N GLN A 84 -1.03 -7.26 -12.77
CA GLN A 84 -1.34 -8.68 -12.98
C GLN A 84 -0.94 -9.01 -14.42
N ALA A 85 0.34 -9.30 -14.66
CA ALA A 85 0.85 -9.76 -15.94
C ALA A 85 0.96 -11.28 -15.92
#